data_AF-A0A3A5ULW6-F1
#
_entry.id   AF-A0A3A5ULW6-F1
#
_cell.length_a   1.000
_cell.length_b   1.000
_cell.length_c   1.000
_cell.angle_alpha   90.00
_cell.angle_beta   90.00
_cell.angle_gamma   90.00
#
_symmetry.space_group_name_H-M   'P 1'
#
loop_
_entity.id
_entity.type
_entity.pdbx_description
1 polymer ?
#
loop_
_entity_poly.entity_id
_entity_poly.type
_entity_poly.pdbx_seq_one_letter_code
_entity_poly.pdbx_strand_id
1 'polypeptide(L)'
;MLFCLSLSDVHSGDTELKEVKFSFVDSDDDGYDETDACPDVAGNSTADRMGCLDSDGDGYSDADDDWNYSDGADVYPLREDAWSDQDGDLWADQVNLNITDDCPLKFGTSREVLFGCSDMDLDWIPDVLDTDIDGDGISNEMEVAASLVLTYYDPMDPNSVPEDSDFDTLPDAIDDDDDNDGWPDIIEQDRGSDPLDVEKTPFNRYFGINTGFFYLGGFEATSSYDAEAFEISISGVIEIVTEELVIPFLLIPLYLYFFISKKRRFESLRTEIRSTKKEDELYLLERQVNALVENRKINTLHGLILRNSIEEQESLARQMKGSIDQEE
;
A
#
# COMPACT_ATOMS: atom_id res chain seq x y z
N MET A 1 -96.71 -8.52 -40.87
CA MET A 1 -97.78 -8.57 -39.84
C MET A 1 -97.68 -7.26 -39.06
N LEU A 2 -98.57 -6.27 -39.22
CA LEU A 2 -99.95 -6.17 -38.65
C LEU A 2 -99.92 -6.49 -37.13
N PHE A 3 -100.31 -5.65 -36.15
CA PHE A 3 -101.32 -4.57 -35.98
C PHE A 3 -100.80 -3.66 -34.83
N CYS A 4 -100.82 -2.32 -34.90
CA CYS A 4 -101.87 -1.36 -34.47
C CYS A 4 -102.37 -1.47 -33.01
N LEU A 5 -102.39 -0.33 -32.30
CA LEU A 5 -103.27 0.13 -31.19
C LEU A 5 -102.47 1.11 -30.30
N SER A 6 -102.93 2.23 -29.76
CA SER A 6 -103.99 3.22 -30.02
C SER A 6 -103.63 4.42 -29.13
N LEU A 7 -103.80 5.64 -29.63
CA LEU A 7 -103.50 6.88 -28.92
C LEU A 7 -104.71 7.36 -28.10
N SER A 8 -104.53 7.58 -26.80
CA SER A 8 -105.36 8.40 -25.88
C SER A 8 -104.64 8.41 -24.52
N ASP A 9 -104.39 9.48 -23.78
CA ASP A 9 -105.00 10.81 -23.68
C ASP A 9 -103.93 11.82 -23.22
N VAL A 10 -104.11 13.07 -23.61
CA VAL A 10 -103.32 14.23 -23.17
C VAL A 10 -103.71 14.58 -21.73
N HIS A 11 -102.75 14.55 -20.81
CA HIS A 11 -102.86 15.26 -19.53
C HIS A 11 -101.87 16.42 -19.55
N SER A 12 -102.43 17.63 -19.69
CA SER A 12 -101.73 18.89 -19.56
C SER A 12 -101.41 19.09 -18.08
N GLY A 13 -100.14 18.92 -17.71
CA GLY A 13 -99.62 19.30 -16.41
C GLY A 13 -98.45 20.26 -16.65
N ASP A 14 -98.63 21.52 -16.26
CA ASP A 14 -97.60 22.55 -16.33
C ASP A 14 -96.37 22.09 -15.54
N THR A 15 -95.34 21.61 -16.22
CA THR A 15 -94.01 21.44 -15.60
C THR A 15 -93.37 22.81 -15.51
N GLU A 16 -93.63 23.47 -14.39
CA GLU A 16 -92.82 24.58 -13.88
C GLU A 16 -91.37 24.08 -13.80
N LEU A 17 -90.54 24.54 -14.73
CA LEU A 17 -89.08 24.38 -14.65
C LEU A 17 -88.63 25.16 -13.41
N LYS A 18 -88.49 24.45 -12.28
CA LYS A 18 -87.71 24.98 -11.16
C LYS A 18 -86.29 25.16 -11.68
N GLU A 19 -85.88 26.41 -11.85
CA GLU A 19 -84.46 26.76 -11.80
C GLU A 19 -83.95 26.27 -10.44
N VAL A 20 -83.32 25.10 -10.43
CA VAL A 20 -82.50 24.68 -9.31
C VAL A 20 -81.27 25.57 -9.38
N LYS A 21 -81.33 26.70 -8.67
CA LYS A 21 -80.14 27.47 -8.35
C LYS A 21 -79.30 26.57 -7.44
N PHE A 22 -78.33 25.86 -8.02
CA PHE A 22 -77.21 25.33 -7.27
C PHE A 22 -76.51 26.57 -6.66
N SER A 23 -76.73 26.80 -5.37
CA SER A 23 -75.78 27.59 -4.61
C SER A 23 -74.63 26.64 -4.34
N PHE A 24 -73.56 26.84 -5.09
CA PHE A 24 -72.21 26.55 -4.68
C PHE A 24 -72.05 27.25 -3.32
N VAL A 25 -72.11 26.44 -2.27
CA VAL A 25 -71.91 26.89 -0.89
C VAL A 25 -70.48 26.52 -0.62
N ASP A 26 -69.64 27.54 -0.70
CA ASP A 26 -68.31 27.55 -0.11
C ASP A 26 -68.47 27.14 1.37
N SER A 27 -68.04 25.92 1.68
CA SER A 27 -68.38 25.19 2.90
C SER A 27 -67.50 25.67 4.06
N ASP A 28 -66.28 26.08 3.76
CA ASP A 28 -65.26 26.56 4.68
C ASP A 28 -64.90 28.06 4.50
N ASP A 29 -65.53 28.75 3.54
CA ASP A 29 -65.47 30.20 3.30
C ASP A 29 -64.08 30.69 2.86
N ASP A 30 -63.36 29.87 2.09
CA ASP A 30 -61.99 30.13 1.63
C ASP A 30 -61.92 30.76 0.21
N GLY A 31 -63.05 30.78 -0.50
CA GLY A 31 -63.20 31.35 -1.83
C GLY A 31 -63.05 30.36 -2.98
N TYR A 32 -62.79 29.08 -2.70
CA TYR A 32 -62.82 27.98 -3.65
C TYR A 32 -64.12 27.16 -3.46
N ASP A 33 -64.62 26.54 -4.54
CA ASP A 33 -65.87 25.76 -4.45
C ASP A 33 -65.86 24.60 -5.48
N GLU A 34 -66.28 24.84 -6.73
CA GLU A 34 -66.31 23.79 -7.76
C GLU A 34 -64.95 23.12 -8.03
N THR A 35 -63.87 23.83 -7.75
CA THR A 35 -62.48 23.41 -7.98
C THR A 35 -61.74 23.07 -6.70
N ASP A 36 -62.40 23.16 -5.56
CA ASP A 36 -61.80 22.92 -4.25
C ASP A 36 -61.56 21.42 -4.04
N ALA A 37 -60.31 21.07 -3.81
CA ALA A 37 -59.85 19.74 -3.51
C ALA A 37 -59.98 19.39 -2.02
N CYS A 38 -60.18 20.39 -1.15
CA CYS A 38 -60.35 20.24 0.29
C CYS A 38 -61.63 20.92 0.83
N PRO A 39 -62.85 20.47 0.44
CA PRO A 39 -64.12 21.18 0.69
C PRO A 39 -64.55 21.41 2.14
N ASP A 40 -63.80 20.91 3.11
CA ASP A 40 -64.10 21.03 4.54
C ASP A 40 -62.95 21.74 5.31
N VAL A 41 -61.88 22.15 4.62
CA VAL A 41 -60.65 22.70 5.19
C VAL A 41 -60.17 23.89 4.38
N ALA A 42 -60.44 25.09 4.92
CA ALA A 42 -60.06 26.33 4.28
C ALA A 42 -58.56 26.41 3.97
N GLY A 43 -58.23 26.70 2.72
CA GLY A 43 -56.86 26.74 2.23
C GLY A 43 -56.61 27.77 1.13
N ASN A 44 -55.40 27.74 0.58
CA ASN A 44 -54.91 28.74 -0.37
C ASN A 44 -53.94 28.20 -1.43
N SER A 45 -53.70 26.90 -1.46
CA SER A 45 -52.91 26.25 -2.50
C SER A 45 -53.52 26.48 -3.89
N THR A 46 -52.65 26.51 -4.91
CA THR A 46 -53.06 26.81 -6.30
C THR A 46 -52.39 25.95 -7.37
N ALA A 47 -51.30 25.24 -7.06
CA ALA A 47 -50.46 24.50 -8.01
C ALA A 47 -50.84 23.02 -8.13
N ASP A 48 -51.13 22.36 -7.01
CA ASP A 48 -51.50 20.94 -6.94
C ASP A 48 -52.99 20.75 -6.62
N ARG A 49 -53.38 20.75 -5.35
CA ARG A 49 -54.73 20.55 -4.86
C ARG A 49 -55.32 21.89 -4.48
N MET A 50 -55.98 22.56 -5.41
CA MET A 50 -56.55 23.90 -5.20
C MET A 50 -57.49 23.95 -3.99
N GLY A 51 -57.36 24.99 -3.15
CA GLY A 51 -58.20 25.20 -1.95
C GLY A 51 -57.77 24.42 -0.71
N CYS A 52 -56.73 23.60 -0.79
CA CYS A 52 -56.15 22.94 0.37
C CYS A 52 -55.20 23.86 1.16
N LEU A 53 -54.95 23.49 2.42
CA LEU A 53 -54.02 24.21 3.29
C LEU A 53 -52.62 24.27 2.64
N ASP A 54 -52.05 25.47 2.56
CA ASP A 54 -50.72 25.76 2.06
C ASP A 54 -50.07 26.74 3.06
N SER A 55 -49.24 26.18 3.94
CA SER A 55 -48.76 26.87 5.13
C SER A 55 -47.78 28.01 4.86
N ASP A 56 -47.02 27.95 3.76
CA ASP A 56 -46.01 28.95 3.40
C ASP A 56 -46.36 29.80 2.17
N GLY A 57 -47.37 29.39 1.40
CA GLY A 57 -47.94 30.16 0.31
C GLY A 57 -47.17 30.03 -1.01
N ASP A 58 -46.37 28.97 -1.21
CA ASP A 58 -45.70 28.73 -2.49
C ASP A 58 -46.62 28.17 -3.60
N GLY A 59 -47.84 27.80 -3.20
CA GLY A 59 -48.90 27.30 -4.06
C GLY A 59 -49.09 25.79 -4.00
N TYR A 60 -48.20 25.02 -3.37
CA TYR A 60 -48.36 23.58 -3.15
C TYR A 60 -49.00 23.33 -1.79
N SER A 61 -49.87 22.31 -1.72
CA SER A 61 -50.63 22.02 -0.50
C SER A 61 -49.83 21.19 0.51
N ASP A 62 -49.97 21.50 1.80
CA ASP A 62 -49.46 20.71 2.92
C ASP A 62 -49.94 19.25 2.81
N ALA A 63 -49.12 18.31 3.29
CA ALA A 63 -49.51 16.90 3.36
C ALA A 63 -50.63 16.64 4.38
N ASP A 64 -51.55 15.73 4.04
CA ASP A 64 -52.60 15.24 4.93
C ASP A 64 -52.79 13.71 4.84
N ASP A 65 -53.87 13.21 5.47
CA ASP A 65 -54.17 11.78 5.53
C ASP A 65 -54.44 11.14 4.14
N ASP A 66 -54.92 11.93 3.17
CA ASP A 66 -55.35 11.47 1.84
C ASP A 66 -54.35 11.83 0.72
N TRP A 67 -53.50 12.84 0.93
CA TRP A 67 -52.45 13.29 0.00
C TRP A 67 -51.14 13.52 0.74
N ASN A 68 -50.20 12.63 0.53
CA ASN A 68 -48.89 12.68 1.19
C ASN A 68 -47.80 13.12 0.21
N TYR A 69 -46.55 13.18 0.67
CA TYR A 69 -45.40 13.57 -0.14
C TYR A 69 -45.24 12.75 -1.43
N SER A 70 -45.53 11.44 -1.39
CA SER A 70 -45.48 10.58 -2.59
C SER A 70 -46.59 10.87 -3.60
N ASP A 71 -47.67 11.54 -3.20
CA ASP A 71 -48.72 12.01 -4.10
C ASP A 71 -48.41 13.42 -4.67
N GLY A 72 -47.38 14.08 -4.15
CA GLY A 72 -46.93 15.41 -4.58
C GLY A 72 -47.37 16.56 -3.66
N ALA A 73 -47.70 16.25 -2.40
CA ALA A 73 -47.86 17.28 -1.37
C ALA A 73 -46.52 18.01 -1.12
N ASP A 74 -46.60 19.25 -0.65
CA ASP A 74 -45.44 20.03 -0.27
C ASP A 74 -44.62 19.33 0.82
N VAL A 75 -43.34 19.05 0.50
CA VAL A 75 -42.38 18.42 1.41
C VAL A 75 -41.79 19.42 2.42
N TYR A 76 -41.81 20.72 2.11
CA TYR A 76 -41.29 21.78 2.97
C TYR A 76 -42.34 22.86 3.34
N PRO A 77 -43.42 22.53 4.10
CA PRO A 77 -44.56 23.44 4.43
C PRO A 77 -44.28 24.77 5.13
N LEU A 78 -43.02 25.10 5.39
CA LEU A 78 -42.59 26.33 6.07
C LEU A 78 -41.58 27.12 5.23
N ARG A 79 -41.39 26.76 3.96
CA ARG A 79 -40.40 27.31 3.04
C ARG A 79 -41.04 27.63 1.70
N GLU A 80 -41.44 28.89 1.55
CA GLU A 80 -42.04 29.44 0.32
C GLU A 80 -41.20 29.26 -0.98
N ASP A 81 -39.96 28.82 -0.87
CA ASP A 81 -39.00 28.66 -1.95
C ASP A 81 -38.77 27.19 -2.39
N ALA A 82 -39.32 26.20 -1.67
CA ALA A 82 -39.13 24.77 -1.92
C ALA A 82 -40.41 23.97 -1.64
N TRP A 83 -40.83 23.13 -2.58
CA TRP A 83 -42.02 22.27 -2.47
C TRP A 83 -41.78 20.78 -2.72
N SER A 84 -40.66 20.40 -3.35
CA SER A 84 -40.45 19.04 -3.87
C SER A 84 -39.10 18.46 -3.46
N ASP A 85 -39.12 17.18 -3.11
CA ASP A 85 -37.98 16.29 -2.81
C ASP A 85 -38.35 14.91 -3.39
N GLN A 86 -37.91 14.64 -4.63
CA GLN A 86 -38.41 13.51 -5.41
C GLN A 86 -37.82 12.17 -4.99
N ASP A 87 -36.57 12.15 -4.52
CA ASP A 87 -35.89 10.94 -4.10
C ASP A 87 -35.89 10.73 -2.57
N GLY A 88 -36.38 11.72 -1.81
CA GLY A 88 -36.68 11.63 -0.39
C GLY A 88 -35.45 11.80 0.50
N ASP A 89 -34.46 12.55 0.03
CA ASP A 89 -33.15 12.69 0.67
C ASP A 89 -32.99 13.97 1.52
N LEU A 90 -34.08 14.75 1.61
CA LEU A 90 -34.20 16.02 2.34
C LEU A 90 -33.42 17.19 1.72
N TRP A 91 -32.99 17.05 0.47
CA TRP A 91 -32.61 18.15 -0.40
C TRP A 91 -33.78 18.47 -1.36
N ALA A 92 -33.90 19.74 -1.74
CA ALA A 92 -35.01 20.23 -2.54
C ALA A 92 -34.66 20.22 -4.03
N ASP A 93 -35.56 19.73 -4.88
CA ASP A 93 -35.36 19.70 -6.34
C ASP A 93 -35.24 21.11 -6.95
N GLN A 94 -35.65 22.14 -6.21
CA GLN A 94 -35.67 23.52 -6.65
C GLN A 94 -34.25 24.10 -6.67
N VAL A 95 -33.91 24.76 -7.79
CA VAL A 95 -32.56 25.31 -8.02
C VAL A 95 -32.35 26.68 -7.37
N ASN A 96 -31.09 26.97 -7.00
CA ASN A 96 -30.63 28.24 -6.39
C ASN A 96 -31.09 28.47 -4.93
N LEU A 97 -31.33 27.40 -4.19
CA LEU A 97 -31.59 27.42 -2.76
C LEU A 97 -30.34 27.02 -1.98
N ASN A 98 -30.36 27.25 -0.67
CA ASN A 98 -29.33 26.73 0.23
C ASN A 98 -29.52 25.24 0.60
N ILE A 99 -30.62 24.66 0.11
CA ILE A 99 -31.00 23.26 0.27
C ILE A 99 -31.27 22.61 -1.09
N THR A 100 -30.78 23.19 -2.19
CA THR A 100 -30.94 22.59 -3.51
C THR A 100 -30.22 21.25 -3.57
N ASP A 101 -30.91 20.25 -4.09
CA ASP A 101 -30.34 18.97 -4.49
C ASP A 101 -29.60 19.10 -5.83
N ASP A 102 -28.33 18.73 -5.85
CA ASP A 102 -27.50 18.64 -7.06
C ASP A 102 -27.73 17.32 -7.81
N CYS A 103 -28.38 16.33 -7.17
CA CYS A 103 -28.78 15.03 -7.71
C CYS A 103 -30.29 14.68 -7.53
N PRO A 104 -31.25 15.50 -8.05
CA PRO A 104 -32.72 15.42 -7.75
C PRO A 104 -33.48 14.11 -7.99
N LEU A 105 -32.83 13.08 -8.53
CA LEU A 105 -33.45 11.80 -8.89
C LEU A 105 -32.74 10.61 -8.25
N LYS A 106 -31.70 10.86 -7.43
CA LYS A 106 -30.86 9.83 -6.86
C LYS A 106 -30.53 10.22 -5.42
N PHE A 107 -31.27 9.59 -4.51
CA PHE A 107 -31.09 9.73 -3.08
C PHE A 107 -29.61 9.77 -2.69
N GLY A 108 -29.26 10.81 -1.93
CA GLY A 108 -27.92 11.04 -1.47
C GLY A 108 -27.83 11.65 -0.08
N THR A 109 -26.64 11.64 0.48
CA THR A 109 -26.39 12.21 1.81
C THR A 109 -25.26 13.22 1.85
N SER A 110 -24.65 13.49 0.69
CA SER A 110 -23.53 14.41 0.54
C SER A 110 -23.87 15.83 1.01
N ARG A 111 -22.87 16.50 1.61
CA ARG A 111 -23.06 17.79 2.32
C ARG A 111 -21.91 18.76 2.19
N GLU A 112 -20.76 18.32 1.67
CA GLU A 112 -19.60 19.19 1.52
C GLU A 112 -19.60 19.87 0.14
N VAL A 113 -19.84 19.07 -0.90
CA VAL A 113 -19.95 19.48 -2.30
C VAL A 113 -21.00 18.62 -3.00
N LEU A 114 -21.69 19.17 -4.00
CA LEU A 114 -22.81 18.52 -4.71
C LEU A 114 -23.82 17.90 -3.72
N PHE A 115 -24.68 18.73 -3.13
CA PHE A 115 -25.62 18.31 -2.08
C PHE A 115 -26.65 17.29 -2.61
N GLY A 116 -27.08 16.34 -1.78
CA GLY A 116 -28.10 15.33 -2.16
C GLY A 116 -27.63 14.28 -3.18
N CYS A 117 -26.31 14.22 -3.43
CA CYS A 117 -25.71 13.16 -4.22
C CYS A 117 -25.31 11.97 -3.33
N SER A 118 -25.26 10.79 -3.94
CA SER A 118 -24.86 9.57 -3.24
C SER A 118 -23.47 9.71 -2.63
N ASP A 119 -23.36 9.18 -1.41
CA ASP A 119 -22.25 9.30 -0.48
C ASP A 119 -22.31 8.00 0.33
N MET A 120 -21.50 7.02 -0.06
CA MET A 120 -21.66 5.63 0.33
C MET A 120 -21.07 5.32 1.70
N ASP A 121 -19.95 5.95 2.05
CA ASP A 121 -19.25 5.79 3.34
C ASP A 121 -19.71 6.82 4.41
N LEU A 122 -20.51 7.82 4.00
CA LEU A 122 -21.09 8.87 4.83
C LEU A 122 -20.07 9.89 5.35
N ASP A 123 -18.98 10.13 4.62
CA ASP A 123 -17.97 11.15 4.94
C ASP A 123 -18.36 12.57 4.48
N TRP A 124 -19.51 12.69 3.80
CA TRP A 124 -20.13 13.90 3.25
C TRP A 124 -19.64 14.32 1.86
N ILE A 125 -18.68 13.60 1.30
CA ILE A 125 -18.20 13.75 -0.06
C ILE A 125 -19.05 12.84 -0.96
N PRO A 126 -19.52 13.33 -2.11
CA PRO A 126 -20.30 12.50 -3.02
C PRO A 126 -19.39 11.48 -3.73
N ASP A 127 -19.87 10.25 -3.97
CA ASP A 127 -19.14 9.13 -4.59
C ASP A 127 -18.39 9.52 -5.87
N VAL A 128 -18.93 10.49 -6.63
CA VAL A 128 -18.37 10.95 -7.91
C VAL A 128 -17.09 11.79 -7.76
N LEU A 129 -16.85 12.34 -6.59
CA LEU A 129 -15.68 13.16 -6.25
C LEU A 129 -14.83 12.55 -5.13
N ASP A 130 -15.34 11.49 -4.50
CA ASP A 130 -14.67 10.79 -3.43
C ASP A 130 -13.51 9.94 -3.99
N THR A 131 -12.38 10.00 -3.29
CA THR A 131 -11.20 9.22 -3.60
C THR A 131 -11.19 7.86 -2.92
N ASP A 132 -12.05 7.63 -1.93
CA ASP A 132 -12.20 6.41 -1.14
C ASP A 132 -13.69 6.18 -0.90
N ILE A 133 -14.42 5.76 -1.94
CA ILE A 133 -15.90 5.81 -1.98
C ILE A 133 -16.52 4.94 -0.88
N ASP A 134 -15.85 3.86 -0.46
CA ASP A 134 -16.35 2.92 0.53
C ASP A 134 -15.76 3.11 1.93
N GLY A 135 -14.80 4.02 2.07
CA GLY A 135 -14.20 4.43 3.34
C GLY A 135 -13.42 3.31 4.02
N ASP A 136 -12.88 2.36 3.25
CA ASP A 136 -12.07 1.25 3.77
C ASP A 136 -10.63 1.66 4.12
N GLY A 137 -10.20 2.86 3.68
CA GLY A 137 -8.89 3.45 3.92
C GLY A 137 -7.92 3.33 2.74
N ILE A 138 -8.29 2.64 1.66
CA ILE A 138 -7.52 2.54 0.43
C ILE A 138 -8.25 3.28 -0.68
N SER A 139 -7.55 4.22 -1.34
CA SER A 139 -8.21 4.98 -2.41
C SER A 139 -8.63 4.09 -3.58
N ASN A 140 -9.72 4.48 -4.26
CA ASN A 140 -10.26 3.83 -5.46
C ASN A 140 -9.17 3.56 -6.53
N GLU A 141 -8.22 4.48 -6.66
CA GLU A 141 -7.11 4.37 -7.62
C GLU A 141 -6.14 3.25 -7.24
N MET A 142 -5.86 3.09 -5.94
CA MET A 142 -4.94 2.08 -5.41
C MET A 142 -5.54 0.68 -5.44
N GLU A 143 -6.83 0.51 -5.14
CA GLU A 143 -7.52 -0.77 -5.30
C GLU A 143 -7.48 -1.27 -6.75
N VAL A 144 -7.78 -0.38 -7.70
CA VAL A 144 -7.71 -0.69 -9.13
C VAL A 144 -6.27 -0.96 -9.56
N ALA A 145 -5.28 -0.29 -8.98
CA ALA A 145 -3.86 -0.52 -9.28
C ALA A 145 -3.34 -1.85 -8.71
N ALA A 146 -3.76 -2.22 -7.50
CA ALA A 146 -3.44 -3.50 -6.85
C ALA A 146 -4.16 -4.69 -7.50
N SER A 147 -5.22 -4.43 -8.28
CA SER A 147 -5.97 -5.46 -8.99
C SER A 147 -5.12 -6.17 -10.07
N LEU A 148 -5.23 -7.50 -10.11
CA LEU A 148 -4.59 -8.37 -11.09
C LEU A 148 -5.63 -9.04 -12.00
N VAL A 149 -5.17 -9.86 -12.95
CA VAL A 149 -6.08 -10.61 -13.85
C VAL A 149 -6.99 -11.58 -13.09
N LEU A 150 -6.58 -12.05 -11.90
CA LEU A 150 -7.30 -13.06 -11.12
C LEU A 150 -7.96 -12.51 -9.85
N THR A 151 -7.59 -11.31 -9.43
CA THR A 151 -8.07 -10.64 -8.21
C THR A 151 -8.44 -9.22 -8.59
N TYR A 152 -9.67 -8.82 -8.30
CA TYR A 152 -10.17 -7.48 -8.58
C TYR A 152 -10.66 -6.92 -7.25
N TYR A 153 -10.18 -5.73 -6.91
CA TYR A 153 -10.62 -4.95 -5.76
C TYR A 153 -11.66 -3.94 -6.27
N ASP A 154 -12.86 -3.99 -5.69
CA ASP A 154 -14.02 -3.21 -6.11
C ASP A 154 -14.15 -1.96 -5.23
N PRO A 155 -13.95 -0.74 -5.77
CA PRO A 155 -14.00 0.51 -5.01
C PRO A 155 -15.35 0.90 -4.44
N MET A 156 -16.30 -0.02 -4.47
CA MET A 156 -17.64 0.17 -3.92
C MET A 156 -18.00 -0.90 -2.89
N ASP A 157 -17.05 -1.76 -2.50
CA ASP A 157 -17.24 -2.81 -1.50
C ASP A 157 -16.16 -2.72 -0.42
N PRO A 158 -16.49 -2.25 0.79
CA PRO A 158 -15.51 -2.03 1.86
C PRO A 158 -14.91 -3.33 2.44
N ASN A 159 -15.30 -4.49 1.91
CA ASN A 159 -14.68 -5.77 2.23
C ASN A 159 -13.70 -6.23 1.13
N SER A 160 -13.62 -5.48 0.04
CA SER A 160 -12.81 -5.75 -1.14
C SER A 160 -11.49 -4.97 -1.08
N VAL A 161 -10.80 -5.07 0.05
CA VAL A 161 -9.58 -4.31 0.34
C VAL A 161 -8.35 -5.12 -0.04
N PRO A 162 -7.32 -4.54 -0.70
CA PRO A 162 -6.02 -5.17 -0.85
C PRO A 162 -5.29 -5.29 0.50
N GLU A 163 -4.24 -6.13 0.54
CA GLU A 163 -3.38 -6.23 1.73
C GLU A 163 -2.49 -4.96 1.79
N ASP A 164 -2.39 -4.39 2.99
CA ASP A 164 -1.58 -3.22 3.36
C ASP A 164 -1.00 -3.53 4.75
N SER A 165 0.28 -3.93 4.77
CA SER A 165 0.93 -4.56 5.92
C SER A 165 1.40 -3.56 6.97
N ASP A 166 1.79 -2.35 6.56
CA ASP A 166 2.23 -1.27 7.46
C ASP A 166 1.14 -0.22 7.74
N PHE A 167 0.01 -0.29 7.04
CA PHE A 167 -1.14 0.60 7.12
C PHE A 167 -0.84 2.05 6.72
N ASP A 168 0.05 2.25 5.75
CA ASP A 168 0.38 3.58 5.24
C ASP A 168 -0.50 4.06 4.08
N THR A 169 -1.54 3.29 3.74
CA THR A 169 -2.50 3.47 2.63
C THR A 169 -2.00 3.04 1.25
N LEU A 170 -0.78 2.51 1.16
CA LEU A 170 -0.23 1.91 -0.05
C LEU A 170 -0.33 0.38 0.03
N PRO A 171 -1.07 -0.28 -0.87
CA PRO A 171 -1.15 -1.73 -0.85
C PRO A 171 0.18 -2.44 -1.16
N ASP A 172 0.43 -3.58 -0.49
CA ASP A 172 1.65 -4.41 -0.62
C ASP A 172 1.98 -4.82 -2.07
N ALA A 173 0.96 -4.87 -2.94
CA ALA A 173 1.16 -5.22 -4.35
C ALA A 173 1.90 -4.13 -5.15
N ILE A 174 1.91 -2.90 -4.65
CA ILE A 174 2.45 -1.71 -5.31
C ILE A 174 3.37 -0.87 -4.41
N ASP A 175 3.45 -1.18 -3.12
CA ASP A 175 4.46 -0.64 -2.22
C ASP A 175 5.86 -1.18 -2.58
N ASP A 176 6.88 -0.37 -2.32
CA ASP A 176 8.29 -0.73 -2.47
C ASP A 176 8.92 -1.19 -1.12
N ASP A 177 8.26 -0.93 0.02
CA ASP A 177 8.72 -1.21 1.40
C ASP A 177 7.52 -1.57 2.31
N ASP A 178 6.98 -2.79 2.16
CA ASP A 178 5.71 -3.29 2.74
C ASP A 178 5.62 -3.23 4.29
N ASP A 179 6.75 -3.09 5.00
CA ASP A 179 6.80 -2.99 6.47
C ASP A 179 7.44 -1.69 6.99
N ASN A 180 7.88 -0.83 6.07
CA ASN A 180 8.44 0.51 6.32
C ASN A 180 9.62 0.49 7.31
N ASP A 181 10.38 -0.60 7.33
CA ASP A 181 11.60 -0.72 8.14
C ASP A 181 12.80 0.01 7.52
N GLY A 182 12.60 0.56 6.31
CA GLY A 182 13.57 1.31 5.53
C GLY A 182 14.42 0.42 4.63
N TRP A 183 13.97 -0.80 4.35
CA TRP A 183 14.55 -1.71 3.37
C TRP A 183 13.54 -2.05 2.27
N PRO A 184 13.86 -1.80 1.00
CA PRO A 184 12.94 -2.17 -0.08
C PRO A 184 12.73 -3.69 -0.16
N ASP A 185 11.50 -4.11 -0.45
CA ASP A 185 11.09 -5.53 -0.47
C ASP A 185 11.93 -6.37 -1.42
N ILE A 186 12.33 -5.76 -2.55
CA ILE A 186 13.18 -6.41 -3.54
C ILE A 186 14.54 -6.82 -2.95
N ILE A 187 15.11 -5.99 -2.07
CA ILE A 187 16.41 -6.23 -1.44
C ILE A 187 16.25 -7.26 -0.32
N GLU A 188 15.16 -7.13 0.43
CA GLU A 188 14.81 -8.06 1.49
C GLU A 188 14.61 -9.48 0.96
N GLN A 189 13.80 -9.62 -0.10
CA GLN A 189 13.54 -10.89 -0.76
C GLN A 189 14.80 -11.50 -1.37
N ASP A 190 15.66 -10.70 -2.01
CA ASP A 190 16.95 -11.16 -2.57
C ASP A 190 17.90 -11.68 -1.47
N ARG A 191 17.87 -11.06 -0.28
CA ARG A 191 18.68 -11.45 0.89
C ARG A 191 17.98 -12.46 1.81
N GLY A 192 16.71 -12.76 1.51
CA GLY A 192 15.86 -13.71 2.21
C GLY A 192 15.42 -13.26 3.60
N SER A 193 15.33 -11.95 3.88
CA SER A 193 14.49 -11.42 4.95
C SER A 193 13.01 -11.45 4.55
N ASP A 194 12.13 -10.98 5.42
CA ASP A 194 10.68 -11.10 5.30
C ASP A 194 10.12 -9.67 5.13
N PRO A 195 9.66 -9.29 3.92
CA PRO A 195 9.21 -7.93 3.60
C PRO A 195 8.05 -7.39 4.44
N LEU A 196 7.32 -8.28 5.12
CA LEU A 196 6.12 -7.94 5.88
C LEU A 196 6.38 -7.86 7.39
N ASP A 197 7.64 -7.88 7.84
CA ASP A 197 8.00 -7.98 9.25
C ASP A 197 9.17 -7.04 9.59
N VAL A 198 8.80 -5.86 10.10
CA VAL A 198 9.70 -4.76 10.48
C VAL A 198 10.88 -5.16 11.38
N GLU A 199 10.77 -6.28 12.08
CA GLU A 199 11.83 -6.80 12.95
C GLU A 199 12.80 -7.74 12.20
N LYS A 200 12.67 -7.95 10.90
CA LYS A 200 13.41 -8.94 10.11
C LYS A 200 14.28 -8.39 8.98
N THR A 201 14.77 -7.15 9.08
CA THR A 201 15.81 -6.60 8.19
C THR A 201 16.95 -7.55 7.73
N PRO A 202 17.60 -7.27 6.57
CA PRO A 202 18.79 -7.98 6.15
C PRO A 202 19.95 -7.90 7.15
N PHE A 203 19.99 -6.87 8.00
CA PHE A 203 21.03 -6.71 9.00
C PHE A 203 20.98 -7.73 10.14
N ASN A 204 19.79 -8.20 10.51
CA ASN A 204 19.62 -9.14 11.62
C ASN A 204 19.41 -10.60 11.18
N ARG A 205 19.32 -10.83 9.87
CA ARG A 205 19.16 -12.13 9.23
C ARG A 205 20.11 -13.22 9.73
N TYR A 206 21.36 -12.84 10.04
CA TYR A 206 22.38 -13.76 10.50
C TYR A 206 22.59 -13.64 12.01
N PHE A 207 22.40 -14.76 12.71
CA PHE A 207 22.56 -14.89 14.18
C PHE A 207 21.55 -14.07 15.01
N GLY A 208 20.54 -13.44 14.40
CA GLY A 208 19.49 -12.69 15.11
C GLY A 208 20.00 -11.46 15.86
N ILE A 209 21.13 -10.90 15.41
CA ILE A 209 21.72 -9.67 15.96
C ILE A 209 21.88 -8.69 14.80
N ASN A 210 21.71 -7.39 15.04
CA ASN A 210 22.02 -6.40 14.01
C ASN A 210 23.53 -6.41 13.74
N THR A 211 23.90 -6.74 12.50
CA THR A 211 25.30 -6.91 12.08
C THR A 211 25.83 -5.75 11.24
N GLY A 212 25.01 -4.74 10.94
CA GLY A 212 25.25 -3.83 9.83
C GLY A 212 24.96 -2.35 10.06
N PHE A 213 25.54 -1.54 9.19
CA PHE A 213 25.18 -0.13 8.98
C PHE A 213 25.62 0.33 7.58
N PHE A 214 25.02 1.41 7.09
CA PHE A 214 25.42 2.10 5.87
C PHE A 214 26.31 3.30 6.18
N TYR A 215 27.43 3.40 5.48
CA TYR A 215 28.38 4.52 5.61
C TYR A 215 28.20 5.50 4.45
N LEU A 216 27.74 6.72 4.77
CA LEU A 216 27.43 7.79 3.81
C LEU A 216 28.67 8.63 3.44
N GLY A 217 29.77 8.48 4.19
CA GLY A 217 30.97 9.31 4.07
C GLY A 217 31.18 10.26 5.25
N GLY A 218 32.42 10.73 5.42
CA GLY A 218 32.77 11.58 6.57
C GLY A 218 32.62 10.85 7.91
N PHE A 219 31.77 11.37 8.79
CA PHE A 219 31.43 10.79 10.10
C PHE A 219 29.95 10.36 10.17
N GLU A 220 29.27 10.23 9.04
CA GLU A 220 27.85 9.90 8.98
C GLU A 220 27.64 8.42 8.63
N ALA A 221 26.69 7.81 9.34
CA ALA A 221 26.24 6.44 9.12
C ALA A 221 24.74 6.38 9.39
N THR A 222 24.03 5.53 8.65
CA THR A 222 22.59 5.31 8.77
C THR A 222 22.29 3.82 8.84
N SER A 223 21.10 3.46 9.34
CA SER A 223 20.58 2.09 9.34
C SER A 223 19.65 1.81 8.16
N SER A 224 19.04 2.85 7.58
CA SER A 224 18.15 2.74 6.42
C SER A 224 18.92 2.42 5.15
N TYR A 225 18.29 1.68 4.24
CA TYR A 225 18.86 1.34 2.96
C TYR A 225 19.19 2.60 2.14
N ASP A 226 20.40 2.62 1.58
CA ASP A 226 20.84 3.64 0.65
C ASP A 226 21.76 3.00 -0.39
N ALA A 227 21.33 3.04 -1.65
CA ALA A 227 22.03 2.41 -2.78
C ALA A 227 23.39 3.08 -3.10
N GLU A 228 23.61 4.32 -2.69
CA GLU A 228 24.87 5.05 -2.88
C GLU A 228 25.83 4.90 -1.67
N ALA A 229 25.29 4.52 -0.51
CA ALA A 229 26.07 4.33 0.70
C ALA A 229 26.88 3.02 0.68
N PHE A 230 28.02 3.03 1.37
CA PHE A 230 28.81 1.81 1.51
C PHE A 230 28.28 0.97 2.68
N GLU A 231 27.68 -0.17 2.37
CA GLU A 231 27.20 -1.11 3.39
C GLU A 231 28.36 -1.84 4.08
N ILE A 232 28.32 -1.87 5.42
CA ILE A 232 29.19 -2.70 6.25
C ILE A 232 28.31 -3.61 7.09
N SER A 233 28.04 -4.83 6.61
CA SER A 233 27.24 -5.83 7.34
C SER A 233 27.70 -7.26 7.07
N ILE A 234 27.25 -8.23 7.88
CA ILE A 234 27.48 -9.65 7.57
C ILE A 234 26.69 -10.07 6.32
N SER A 235 25.48 -9.52 6.15
CA SER A 235 24.61 -9.82 5.01
C SER A 235 25.24 -9.42 3.68
N GLY A 236 25.71 -8.17 3.56
CA GLY A 236 26.40 -7.69 2.37
C GLY A 236 27.71 -8.43 2.08
N VAL A 237 28.46 -8.87 3.11
CA VAL A 237 29.65 -9.73 2.89
C VAL A 237 29.25 -11.09 2.34
N ILE A 238 28.16 -11.69 2.83
CA ILE A 238 27.68 -12.97 2.34
C ILE A 238 27.22 -12.84 0.89
N GLU A 239 26.47 -11.79 0.55
CA GLU A 239 26.05 -11.47 -0.82
C GLU A 239 27.25 -11.44 -1.78
N ILE A 240 28.26 -10.61 -1.46
CA ILE A 240 29.51 -10.52 -2.25
C ILE A 240 30.20 -11.88 -2.37
N VAL A 241 30.25 -12.68 -1.30
CA VAL A 241 30.92 -14.00 -1.33
C VAL A 241 30.12 -15.01 -2.16
N THR A 242 28.80 -14.89 -2.21
CA THR A 242 27.92 -15.77 -2.98
C THR A 242 27.85 -15.41 -4.46
N GLU A 243 28.25 -14.20 -4.85
CA GLU A 243 28.42 -13.85 -6.26
C GLU A 243 29.46 -14.75 -6.96
N GLU A 244 29.23 -15.01 -8.25
CA GLU A 244 30.09 -15.91 -9.03
C GLU A 244 31.54 -15.43 -9.05
N LEU A 245 32.49 -16.36 -8.81
CA LEU A 245 33.95 -16.18 -8.83
C LEU A 245 34.59 -15.36 -7.69
N VAL A 246 33.84 -14.84 -6.71
CA VAL A 246 34.44 -14.05 -5.61
C VAL A 246 35.31 -14.89 -4.66
N ILE A 247 34.90 -16.13 -4.34
CA ILE A 247 35.67 -17.05 -3.48
C ILE A 247 37.10 -17.28 -4.03
N PRO A 248 37.30 -17.60 -5.32
CA PRO A 248 38.64 -17.64 -5.92
C PRO A 248 39.47 -16.36 -5.71
N PHE A 249 38.87 -15.17 -5.88
CA PHE A 249 39.58 -13.90 -5.70
C PHE A 249 39.98 -13.66 -4.25
N LEU A 250 39.10 -13.94 -3.29
CA LEU A 250 39.39 -13.84 -1.86
C LEU A 250 40.50 -14.79 -1.40
N LEU A 251 40.63 -15.95 -2.06
CA LEU A 251 41.70 -16.89 -1.76
C LEU A 251 43.08 -16.45 -2.30
N ILE A 252 43.17 -15.57 -3.32
CA ILE A 252 44.45 -15.15 -3.91
C ILE A 252 45.38 -14.47 -2.89
N PRO A 253 44.96 -13.44 -2.12
CA PRO A 253 45.79 -12.83 -1.09
C PRO A 253 46.25 -13.83 -0.02
N LEU A 254 45.36 -14.75 0.38
CA LEU A 254 45.66 -15.80 1.34
C LEU A 254 46.74 -16.76 0.79
N TYR A 255 46.59 -17.22 -0.45
CA TYR A 255 47.59 -18.05 -1.13
C TYR A 255 48.92 -17.32 -1.31
N LEU A 256 48.91 -16.04 -1.70
CA LEU A 256 50.10 -15.21 -1.81
C LEU A 256 50.80 -15.02 -0.46
N TYR A 257 50.05 -14.78 0.62
CA TYR A 257 50.60 -14.69 1.97
C TYR A 257 51.33 -15.98 2.36
N PHE A 258 50.68 -17.14 2.19
CA PHE A 258 51.32 -18.42 2.49
C PHE A 258 52.52 -18.70 1.57
N PHE A 259 52.44 -18.34 0.29
CA PHE A 259 53.54 -18.49 -0.67
C PHE A 259 54.75 -17.63 -0.29
N ILE A 260 54.54 -16.34 0.00
CA ILE A 260 55.59 -15.40 0.43
C ILE A 260 56.17 -15.82 1.77
N SER A 261 55.33 -16.21 2.73
CA SER A 261 55.77 -16.70 4.05
C SER A 261 56.66 -17.93 3.93
N LYS A 262 56.26 -18.90 3.10
CA LYS A 262 57.07 -20.10 2.80
C LYS A 262 58.39 -19.74 2.11
N LYS A 263 58.38 -18.81 1.15
CA LYS A 263 59.59 -18.34 0.45
C LYS A 263 60.56 -17.61 1.39
N ARG A 264 60.07 -16.69 2.22
CA ARG A 264 60.89 -15.97 3.22
C ARG A 264 61.54 -16.93 4.21
N ARG A 265 60.81 -17.93 4.70
CA ARG A 265 61.36 -18.97 5.59
C ARG A 265 62.46 -19.78 4.93
N PHE A 266 62.29 -20.17 3.67
CA PHE A 266 63.31 -20.88 2.90
C PHE A 266 64.60 -20.05 2.75
N GLU A 267 64.48 -18.78 2.32
CA GLU A 267 65.67 -17.92 2.15
C GLU A 267 66.37 -17.59 3.48
N SER A 268 65.61 -17.46 4.57
CA SER A 268 66.17 -17.29 5.92
C SER A 268 67.05 -18.48 6.30
N LEU A 269 66.53 -19.72 6.19
CA LEU A 269 67.27 -20.94 6.52
C LEU A 269 68.48 -21.13 5.59
N ARG A 270 68.32 -20.82 4.29
CA ARG A 270 69.41 -20.91 3.32
C ARG A 270 70.56 -19.97 3.66
N THR A 271 70.24 -18.76 4.09
CA THR A 271 71.24 -17.75 4.50
C THR A 271 71.94 -18.19 5.79
N GLU A 272 71.17 -18.70 6.75
CA GLU A 272 71.68 -19.21 8.03
C GLU A 272 72.66 -20.38 7.81
N ILE A 273 72.26 -21.40 7.03
CA ILE A 273 73.10 -22.56 6.68
C ILE A 273 74.42 -22.12 6.02
N ARG A 274 74.38 -21.14 5.11
CA ARG A 274 75.59 -20.64 4.42
C ARG A 274 76.54 -19.86 5.32
N SER A 275 76.02 -19.24 6.38
CA SER A 275 76.81 -18.43 7.32
C SER A 275 77.47 -19.27 8.42
N THR A 276 76.89 -20.42 8.73
CA THR A 276 77.33 -21.30 9.82
C THR A 276 78.51 -22.17 9.39
N LYS A 277 79.60 -22.13 10.16
CA LYS A 277 80.80 -22.96 9.95
C LYS A 277 81.00 -24.05 11.00
N LYS A 278 80.15 -24.11 12.03
CA LYS A 278 80.25 -25.10 13.13
C LYS A 278 79.35 -26.30 12.86
N GLU A 279 79.88 -27.50 13.07
CA GLU A 279 79.20 -28.77 12.82
C GLU A 279 77.97 -28.97 13.74
N ASP A 280 78.07 -28.60 15.02
CA ASP A 280 76.95 -28.72 15.98
C ASP A 280 75.74 -27.84 15.61
N GLU A 281 76.00 -26.65 15.06
CA GLU A 281 74.95 -25.72 14.62
C GLU A 281 74.30 -26.19 13.30
N LEU A 282 75.07 -26.83 12.41
CA LEU A 282 74.55 -27.45 11.17
C LEU A 282 73.59 -28.61 11.47
N TYR A 283 73.91 -29.46 12.45
CA TYR A 283 73.03 -30.56 12.89
C TYR A 283 71.70 -30.06 13.47
N LEU A 284 71.73 -28.97 14.24
CA LEU A 284 70.51 -28.35 14.76
C LEU A 284 69.63 -27.78 13.65
N LEU A 285 70.24 -27.16 12.64
CA LEU A 285 69.55 -26.64 11.46
C LEU A 285 68.91 -27.77 10.63
N GLU A 286 69.59 -28.90 10.46
CA GLU A 286 69.04 -30.07 9.77
C GLU A 286 67.76 -30.58 10.46
N ARG A 287 67.81 -30.72 11.79
CA ARG A 287 66.63 -31.13 12.58
C ARG A 287 65.47 -30.13 12.46
N GLN A 288 65.78 -28.84 12.43
CA GLN A 288 64.79 -27.78 12.23
C GLN A 288 64.16 -27.84 10.83
N VAL A 289 64.96 -28.05 9.79
CA VAL A 289 64.47 -28.21 8.40
C VAL A 289 63.51 -29.40 8.30
N ASN A 290 63.87 -30.54 8.88
CA ASN A 290 63.02 -31.74 8.88
C ASN A 290 61.67 -31.49 9.57
N ALA A 291 61.68 -30.84 10.74
CA ALA A 291 60.46 -30.48 11.46
C ALA A 291 59.56 -29.50 10.66
N LEU A 292 60.16 -28.58 9.89
CA LEU A 292 59.42 -27.62 9.08
C LEU A 292 58.80 -28.25 7.83
N VAL A 293 59.45 -29.27 7.24
CA VAL A 293 58.89 -30.05 6.13
C VAL A 293 57.75 -30.93 6.63
N GLU A 294 57.92 -31.61 7.76
CA GLU A 294 56.89 -32.45 8.38
C GLU A 294 55.62 -31.65 8.70
N ASN A 295 55.77 -30.45 9.29
CA ASN A 295 54.67 -29.54 9.58
C ASN A 295 54.15 -28.76 8.35
N ARG A 296 54.56 -29.12 7.13
CA ARG A 296 54.19 -28.47 5.84
C ARG A 296 54.43 -26.96 5.81
N LYS A 297 55.34 -26.46 6.66
CA LYS A 297 55.73 -25.05 6.74
C LYS A 297 56.70 -24.66 5.63
N ILE A 298 57.36 -25.62 4.98
CA ILE A 298 58.23 -25.46 3.81
C ILE A 298 57.90 -26.57 2.78
N ASN A 299 58.14 -26.32 1.49
CA ASN A 299 57.96 -27.31 0.43
C ASN A 299 59.00 -28.45 0.56
N THR A 300 58.63 -29.69 0.24
CA THR A 300 59.54 -30.85 0.25
C THR A 300 60.76 -30.61 -0.64
N LEU A 301 60.57 -30.03 -1.83
CA LEU A 301 61.68 -29.68 -2.73
C LEU A 301 62.64 -28.67 -2.10
N HIS A 302 62.11 -27.64 -1.43
CA HIS A 302 62.93 -26.68 -0.69
C HIS A 302 63.69 -27.35 0.46
N GLY A 303 63.06 -28.28 1.17
CA GLY A 303 63.71 -29.08 2.21
C GLY A 303 64.90 -29.88 1.69
N LEU A 304 64.74 -30.55 0.54
CA LEU A 304 65.83 -31.29 -0.11
C LEU A 304 67.00 -30.37 -0.51
N ILE A 305 66.70 -29.20 -1.06
CA ILE A 305 67.73 -28.20 -1.42
C ILE A 305 68.49 -27.71 -0.18
N LEU A 306 67.78 -27.44 0.93
CA LEU A 306 68.41 -27.03 2.18
C LEU A 306 69.31 -28.13 2.74
N ARG A 307 68.86 -29.39 2.69
CA ARG A 307 69.66 -30.53 3.17
C ARG A 307 70.92 -30.73 2.33
N ASN A 308 70.83 -30.69 1.00
CA ASN A 308 72.00 -30.73 0.13
C ASN A 308 72.98 -29.58 0.46
N SER A 309 72.45 -28.38 0.75
CA SER A 309 73.30 -27.23 1.14
C SER A 309 74.01 -27.45 2.47
N ILE A 310 73.38 -28.13 3.44
CA ILE A 310 74.00 -28.53 4.71
C ILE A 310 75.13 -29.53 4.47
N GLU A 311 74.87 -30.58 3.68
CA GLU A 311 75.86 -31.60 3.32
C GLU A 311 77.10 -31.00 2.63
N GLU A 312 76.91 -29.98 1.77
CA GLU A 312 78.01 -29.20 1.18
C GLU A 312 78.82 -28.42 2.22
N GLN A 313 78.17 -27.73 3.15
CA GLN A 313 78.86 -26.97 4.20
C GLN A 313 79.61 -27.88 5.18
N GLU A 314 79.06 -29.03 5.54
CA GLU A 314 79.75 -30.04 6.34
C GLU A 314 81.01 -30.55 5.62
N SER A 315 80.90 -30.81 4.32
CA SER A 315 82.04 -31.26 3.51
C SER A 315 83.15 -30.20 3.46
N LEU A 316 82.80 -28.93 3.30
CA LEU A 316 83.75 -27.82 3.35
C LEU A 316 84.39 -27.64 4.73
N ALA A 317 83.61 -27.77 5.82
CA ALA A 317 84.12 -27.70 7.18
C ALA A 317 85.12 -28.84 7.45
N ARG A 318 84.85 -30.06 6.97
CA ARG A 318 85.79 -31.20 7.07
C ARG A 318 87.07 -30.98 6.27
N GLN A 319 87.00 -30.39 5.07
CA GLN A 319 88.18 -30.03 4.28
C GLN A 319 89.04 -28.95 4.95
N MET A 320 88.41 -27.94 5.56
CA MET A 320 89.13 -26.91 6.33
C MET A 320 89.79 -27.50 7.59
N LYS A 321 89.15 -28.43 8.28
CA LYS A 321 89.72 -29.10 9.45
C LYS A 321 90.92 -29.98 9.09
N GLY A 322 90.81 -30.76 8.01
CA GLY A 322 91.89 -31.61 7.52
C GLY A 322 93.09 -30.88 6.89
N SER A 323 92.96 -29.59 6.56
CA SER A 323 94.08 -28.76 6.10
C SER A 323 94.81 -28.06 7.26
N ILE A 324 94.09 -27.70 8.33
CA ILE A 324 94.68 -27.16 9.57
C ILE A 324 95.50 -28.24 10.30
N ASP A 325 95.02 -29.49 10.31
CA ASP A 325 95.73 -30.63 10.90
C ASP A 325 96.99 -31.07 10.11
N GLN A 326 97.26 -30.47 8.94
CA GLN A 326 98.46 -30.73 8.12
C GLN A 326 99.52 -29.61 8.20
N GLU A 327 99.23 -28.48 8.85
CA GLU A 327 100.16 -27.34 9.03
C GLU A 327 100.71 -27.18 10.46
N GLU A 328 100.28 -28.02 11.44
CA GLU A 328 100.91 -28.18 12.76
C GLU A 328 101.91 -29.33 12.82
#